data_AF-A0A7H8H9M6-F1
#
_entry.id   AF-A0A7H8H9M6-F1
#
_cell.length_a   1.000
_cell.length_b   1.000
_cell.length_c   1.000
_cell.angle_alpha   90.00
_cell.angle_beta   90.00
_cell.angle_gamma   90.00
#
_symmetry.space_group_name_H-M   'P 1'
#
loop_
_entity.id
_entity.type
_entity.pdbx_description
1 polymer ?
#
loop_
_entity_poly.entity_id
_entity_poly.type
_entity_poly.pdbx_seq_one_letter_code
_entity_poly.pdbx_strand_id
1 'polypeptide(L)'
;MTNLDDTTTAKLDEFVLARLAEDEERVRAGELPLIDEAERRGRLRIMYADDGDGLILAGGPVEAMEDRHPVPFAEKAEFLRREIRDAHDDASVKLIASVYEAHPDWHDEWRP
;
A
#
# COMPACT_ATOMS: atom_id res chain seq x y z
N MET A 1 -29.18 6.10 5.14
CA MET A 1 -28.42 6.69 6.28
C MET A 1 -27.02 6.15 6.09
N THR A 2 -26.16 6.88 5.38
CA THR A 2 -24.77 6.45 5.13
C THR A 2 -24.06 6.47 6.48
N ASN A 3 -23.48 5.36 6.93
CA ASN A 3 -22.71 5.38 8.18
C ASN A 3 -21.50 6.31 7.96
N LEU A 4 -21.11 7.03 9.01
CA LEU A 4 -19.89 7.84 8.97
C LEU A 4 -18.68 6.96 8.63
N ASP A 5 -18.67 5.71 9.11
CA ASP A 5 -17.62 4.73 8.86
C ASP A 5 -17.46 4.43 7.36
N ASP A 6 -18.56 4.22 6.63
CA ASP A 6 -18.53 3.98 5.17
C ASP A 6 -17.92 5.18 4.40
N THR A 7 -18.12 6.40 4.91
CA THR A 7 -17.60 7.62 4.27
C THR A 7 -16.12 7.81 4.58
N THR A 8 -15.67 7.46 5.79
CA THR A 8 -14.26 7.50 6.16
C THR A 8 -13.45 6.46 5.38
N THR A 9 -13.96 5.24 5.24
CA THR A 9 -13.28 4.20 4.46
C THR A 9 -13.22 4.56 2.97
N ALA A 10 -14.30 5.10 2.39
CA ALA A 10 -14.28 5.58 1.00
C ALA A 10 -13.25 6.70 0.75
N LYS A 11 -13.04 7.60 1.72
CA LYS A 11 -12.02 8.66 1.63
C LYS A 11 -10.60 8.12 1.76
N LEU A 12 -10.41 7.14 2.65
CA LEU A 12 -9.13 6.47 2.83
C LEU A 12 -8.73 5.74 1.55
N ASP A 13 -9.66 5.02 0.93
CA ASP A 13 -9.47 4.36 -0.36
C ASP A 13 -9.07 5.35 -1.46
N GLU A 14 -9.82 6.45 -1.60
CA GLU A 14 -9.53 7.49 -2.58
C GLU A 14 -8.14 8.09 -2.35
N PHE A 15 -7.78 8.35 -1.08
CA PHE A 15 -6.46 8.83 -0.71
C PHE A 15 -5.37 7.86 -1.14
N VAL A 16 -5.48 6.57 -0.79
CA VAL A 16 -4.45 5.57 -1.14
C VAL A 16 -4.35 5.41 -2.66
N LEU A 17 -5.47 5.35 -3.38
CA LEU A 17 -5.48 5.22 -4.84
C LEU A 17 -4.82 6.43 -5.54
N ALA A 18 -5.06 7.64 -5.05
CA ALA A 18 -4.41 8.85 -5.56
C ALA A 18 -2.89 8.81 -5.34
N ARG A 19 -2.45 8.41 -4.15
CA ARG A 19 -1.01 8.30 -3.83
C ARG A 19 -0.32 7.19 -4.63
N LEU A 20 -1.00 6.07 -4.88
CA LEU A 20 -0.49 5.02 -5.77
C LEU A 20 -0.30 5.53 -7.21
N ALA A 21 -1.21 6.37 -7.71
CA ALA A 21 -1.05 6.99 -9.03
C ALA A 21 0.14 7.97 -9.06
N GLU A 22 0.39 8.71 -7.98
CA GLU A 22 1.60 9.55 -7.86
C GLU A 22 2.89 8.73 -7.84
N ASP A 23 2.91 7.58 -7.15
CA ASP A 23 4.06 6.68 -7.16
C ASP A 23 4.30 6.07 -8.55
N GLU A 24 3.27 5.82 -9.34
CA GLU A 24 3.45 5.44 -10.76
C GLU A 24 4.10 6.55 -11.57
N GLU A 25 3.72 7.82 -11.36
CA GLU A 25 4.38 8.95 -12.00
C GLU A 25 5.84 9.09 -11.54
N ARG A 26 6.14 8.83 -10.26
CA ARG A 26 7.53 8.76 -9.76
C ARG A 26 8.34 7.71 -10.51
N VAL A 27 7.80 6.50 -10.66
CA VAL A 27 8.46 5.43 -11.42
C VAL A 27 8.69 5.84 -12.88
N ARG A 28 7.71 6.49 -13.53
CA ARG A 28 7.86 7.02 -14.90
C ARG A 28 8.93 8.12 -14.98
N ALA A 29 9.09 8.91 -13.93
CA ALA A 29 10.14 9.92 -13.81
C ALA A 29 11.52 9.33 -13.42
N GLY A 30 11.61 8.02 -13.17
CA GLY A 30 12.83 7.35 -12.70
C GLY A 30 13.12 7.58 -11.21
N GLU A 31 12.15 8.08 -10.46
CA GLU A 31 12.21 8.24 -9.01
C GLU A 31 11.77 6.96 -8.29
N LEU A 32 12.23 6.78 -7.06
CA LEU A 32 11.82 5.65 -6.23
C LEU A 32 10.40 5.93 -5.69
N PRO A 33 9.42 5.02 -5.90
CA PRO A 33 8.09 5.16 -5.31
C PRO A 33 8.17 5.04 -3.79
N LEU A 34 7.29 5.74 -3.09
CA LEU A 34 7.27 5.77 -1.62
C LEU A 34 6.96 4.39 -1.04
N ILE A 35 6.18 3.56 -1.73
CA ILE A 35 5.98 2.15 -1.36
C ILE A 35 7.32 1.39 -1.29
N ASP A 36 8.15 1.49 -2.33
CA ASP A 36 9.45 0.80 -2.33
C ASP A 36 10.39 1.38 -1.25
N GLU A 37 10.30 2.68 -0.97
CA GLU A 37 11.04 3.28 0.14
C GLU A 37 10.56 2.76 1.50
N ALA A 38 9.25 2.61 1.70
CA ALA A 38 8.67 2.03 2.90
C ALA A 38 9.10 0.57 3.08
N GLU A 39 9.20 -0.20 1.99
CA GLU A 39 9.74 -1.56 2.01
C GLU A 39 11.21 -1.60 2.41
N ARG A 40 12.03 -0.70 1.86
CA ARG A 40 13.45 -0.56 2.26
C ARG A 40 13.61 -0.18 3.72
N ARG A 41 12.67 0.57 4.29
CA ARG A 41 12.64 0.96 5.70
C ARG A 41 12.00 -0.09 6.60
N GLY A 42 11.52 -1.22 6.06
CA GLY A 42 10.89 -2.29 6.82
C GLY A 42 9.54 -1.91 7.44
N ARG A 43 8.86 -0.91 6.88
CA ARG A 43 7.52 -0.49 7.35
C ARG A 43 6.43 -1.45 6.88
N LEU A 44 6.55 -1.91 5.64
CA LEU A 44 5.72 -2.95 5.04
C LEU A 44 6.55 -3.79 4.09
N ARG A 45 6.00 -4.90 3.59
CA ARG A 45 6.60 -5.71 2.54
C ARG A 45 5.51 -6.23 1.60
N ILE A 46 5.77 -6.20 0.30
CA ILE A 46 4.95 -6.86 -0.71
C ILE A 46 5.78 -7.96 -1.36
N MET A 47 5.27 -9.19 -1.32
CA MET A 47 6.01 -10.38 -1.78
C MET A 47 5.09 -11.39 -2.44
N TYR A 48 5.65 -12.21 -3.33
CA TYR A 48 4.94 -13.38 -3.86
C TYR A 48 4.56 -14.33 -2.73
N ALA A 49 3.34 -14.84 -2.78
CA ALA A 49 2.87 -15.91 -1.90
C ALA A 49 3.73 -17.18 -2.08
N ASP A 50 3.91 -17.94 -1.01
CA ASP A 50 4.67 -19.20 -1.05
C ASP A 50 4.04 -20.25 -1.98
N ASP A 51 2.72 -20.21 -2.15
CA ASP A 51 1.99 -21.07 -3.09
C ASP A 51 2.09 -20.62 -4.55
N GLY A 52 2.78 -19.49 -4.81
CA GLY A 52 3.02 -18.94 -6.15
C GLY A 52 1.82 -18.23 -6.78
N ASP A 53 0.65 -18.23 -6.13
CA ASP A 53 -0.54 -17.55 -6.61
C ASP A 53 -0.74 -16.21 -5.87
N GLY A 54 -0.32 -15.12 -6.53
CA GLY A 54 -0.55 -13.75 -6.07
C GLY A 54 0.52 -13.15 -5.16
N LEU A 55 0.19 -11.97 -4.65
CA LEU A 55 1.04 -11.17 -3.76
C LEU A 55 0.43 -11.10 -2.36
N ILE A 56 1.28 -10.93 -1.36
CA ILE A 56 0.92 -10.77 0.05
C ILE A 56 1.49 -9.45 0.55
N LEU A 57 0.65 -8.67 1.24
CA LEU A 57 1.04 -7.50 2.00
C LEU A 57 1.30 -7.90 3.47
N ALA A 58 2.48 -7.58 3.99
CA ALA A 58 2.84 -7.79 5.39
C ALA A 58 3.24 -6.46 6.05
N GLY A 59 2.78 -6.22 7.28
CA GLY A 59 3.18 -5.08 8.09
C GLY A 59 4.34 -5.42 9.03
N GLY A 60 5.26 -4.46 9.21
CA GLY A 60 6.35 -4.54 10.19
C GLY A 60 7.69 -5.10 9.66
N PRO A 61 8.72 -5.15 10.54
CA PRO A 61 10.03 -5.68 10.19
C PRO A 61 9.91 -7.19 9.97
N VAL A 62 9.78 -7.59 8.70
CA VAL A 62 9.87 -8.99 8.31
C VAL A 62 11.34 -9.39 8.43
N GLU A 63 11.75 -9.78 9.64
CA GLU A 63 12.99 -10.53 9.87
C GLU A 63 12.88 -11.82 9.06
N ALA A 64 13.88 -12.07 8.22
CA ALA A 64 14.00 -13.21 7.31
C ALA A 64 13.15 -13.12 6.03
N MET A 65 13.78 -12.66 4.94
CA MET A 65 13.70 -13.28 3.61
C MET A 65 14.53 -12.44 2.63
N GLU A 66 15.84 -12.63 2.70
CA GLU A 66 16.83 -12.01 1.81
C GLU A 66 16.82 -12.59 0.38
N ASP A 67 16.05 -13.67 0.13
CA ASP A 67 16.13 -14.48 -1.10
C ASP A 67 14.91 -14.37 -2.05
N ARG A 68 13.94 -13.48 -1.79
CA ARG A 68 12.83 -13.27 -2.73
C ARG A 68 13.13 -12.09 -3.66
N HIS A 69 13.00 -12.34 -4.96
CA HIS A 69 13.12 -11.32 -6.00
C HIS A 69 12.19 -10.14 -5.67
N PRO A 70 12.66 -8.89 -5.74
CA PRO A 70 11.82 -7.74 -5.49
C PRO A 70 10.69 -7.72 -6.52
N VAL A 71 9.46 -7.62 -6.03
CA VAL A 71 8.28 -7.49 -6.90
C VAL A 71 8.41 -6.17 -7.66
N PRO A 72 8.20 -6.12 -8.99
CA PRO A 72 8.17 -4.87 -9.73
C PRO A 72 7.05 -3.95 -9.22
N PHE A 73 7.30 -2.64 -9.16
CA PHE A 73 6.31 -1.70 -8.65
C PHE A 73 4.98 -1.75 -9.41
N ALA A 74 5.01 -1.97 -10.73
CA ALA A 74 3.79 -2.11 -11.53
C ALA A 74 2.88 -3.25 -11.02
N GLU A 75 3.47 -4.41 -10.70
CA GLU A 75 2.72 -5.55 -10.14
C GLU A 75 2.20 -5.25 -8.74
N LYS A 76 3.01 -4.56 -7.90
CA LYS A 76 2.56 -4.08 -6.58
C LYS A 76 1.36 -3.15 -6.72
N ALA A 77 1.42 -2.16 -7.59
CA ALA A 77 0.37 -1.17 -7.77
C ALA A 77 -0.95 -1.80 -8.25
N GLU A 78 -0.89 -2.77 -9.17
CA GLU A 78 -2.07 -3.52 -9.60
C GLU A 78 -2.67 -4.35 -8.46
N PHE A 79 -1.83 -5.04 -7.69
CA PHE A 79 -2.27 -5.79 -6.52
C PHE A 79 -2.93 -4.91 -5.46
N LEU A 80 -2.28 -3.80 -5.07
CA LEU A 80 -2.81 -2.88 -4.07
C LEU A 80 -4.14 -2.27 -4.51
N ARG A 81 -4.27 -1.89 -5.79
CA ARG A 81 -5.56 -1.42 -6.35
C ARG A 81 -6.66 -2.46 -6.26
N ARG A 82 -6.31 -3.72 -6.49
CA ARG A 82 -7.26 -4.83 -6.40
C ARG A 82 -7.68 -5.07 -4.96
N GLU A 83 -6.73 -5.10 -4.03
CA GLU A 83 -7.01 -5.24 -2.60
C GLU A 83 -7.97 -4.15 -2.09
N ILE A 84 -7.72 -2.89 -2.45
CA ILE A 84 -8.56 -1.75 -2.05
C ILE A 84 -9.98 -1.88 -2.63
N ARG A 85 -10.11 -2.29 -3.90
CA ARG A 85 -11.42 -2.34 -4.60
C ARG A 85 -12.22 -3.61 -4.32
N ASP A 86 -11.58 -4.76 -4.23
CA ASP A 86 -12.23 -6.07 -4.18
C ASP A 86 -12.36 -6.58 -2.74
N ALA A 87 -11.30 -6.48 -1.94
CA ALA A 87 -11.26 -7.01 -0.57
C ALA A 87 -11.66 -5.96 0.47
N HIS A 88 -11.25 -4.70 0.25
CA HIS A 88 -11.54 -3.55 1.10
C HIS A 88 -11.18 -3.80 2.58
N ASP A 89 -10.05 -4.48 2.81
CA ASP A 89 -9.57 -4.78 4.15
C ASP A 89 -9.01 -3.52 4.80
N ASP A 90 -9.77 -2.93 5.72
CA ASP A 90 -9.47 -1.65 6.37
C ASP A 90 -8.07 -1.62 7.03
N ALA A 91 -7.62 -2.74 7.61
CA ALA A 91 -6.30 -2.86 8.21
C ALA A 91 -5.18 -2.75 7.16
N SER A 92 -5.32 -3.46 6.04
CA SER A 92 -4.40 -3.38 4.92
C SER A 92 -4.38 -1.99 4.29
N VAL A 93 -5.55 -1.38 4.08
CA VAL A 93 -5.65 -0.04 3.50
C VAL A 93 -4.98 0.99 4.41
N LYS A 94 -5.22 0.95 5.74
CA LYS A 94 -4.54 1.83 6.71
C LYS A 94 -3.03 1.61 6.76
N LEU A 95 -2.56 0.37 6.66
CA LEU A 95 -1.14 0.06 6.59
C LEU A 95 -0.49 0.70 5.36
N ILE A 96 -1.12 0.58 4.18
CA ILE A 96 -0.63 1.21 2.94
C ILE A 96 -0.66 2.73 3.09
N ALA A 97 -1.77 3.28 3.60
CA ALA A 97 -1.94 4.70 3.79
C ALA A 97 -0.85 5.29 4.69
N SER A 98 -0.40 4.55 5.70
CA SER A 98 0.68 4.97 6.61
C SER A 98 1.99 5.31 5.89
N VAL A 99 2.26 4.72 4.72
CA VAL A 99 3.43 5.08 3.89
C VAL A 99 3.40 6.54 3.49
N TYR A 100 2.20 7.08 3.31
CA TYR A 100 1.94 8.44 2.88
C TYR A 100 1.57 9.36 4.04
N GLU A 101 1.88 8.99 5.29
CA GLU A 101 1.55 9.80 6.49
C GLU A 101 2.16 11.21 6.45
N ALA A 102 3.22 11.42 5.67
CA ALA A 102 3.85 12.72 5.49
C ALA A 102 3.08 13.65 4.52
N HIS A 103 2.04 13.15 3.85
CA HIS A 103 1.23 13.90 2.89
C HIS A 103 0.29 14.87 3.62
N PRO A 104 0.08 16.11 3.13
CA PRO A 104 -0.80 17.10 3.78
C PRO A 104 -2.27 16.65 3.89
N ASP A 105 -2.74 15.82 2.96
CA ASP A 105 -4.10 15.26 2.98
C ASP A 105 -4.24 14.03 3.91
N TRP A 106 -3.20 13.68 4.68
CA TRP A 106 -3.27 12.61 5.67
C TRP A 106 -4.16 13.01 6.85
N HIS A 107 -4.96 12.07 7.35
CA HIS A 107 -5.77 12.24 8.56
C HIS A 107 -5.34 11.26 9.66
N ASP A 108 -5.23 11.75 10.91
CA ASP A 108 -4.84 10.93 12.08
C ASP A 108 -5.77 9.72 12.32
N GLU A 109 -7.04 9.78 11.90
CA GLU A 109 -8.01 8.69 12.01
C GLU A 109 -7.65 7.46 11.14
N TRP A 110 -6.74 7.62 10.18
CA TRP A 110 -6.28 6.55 9.27
C TRP A 110 -5.05 5.81 9.78
N ARG A 111 -4.54 6.17 10.96
CA ARG A 111 -3.42 5.46 11.55
C ARG A 111 -3.83 3.99 11.84
N PRO A 112 -3.04 2.99 11.41
CA PRO A 112 -3.30 1.58 11.67
C PRO A 112 -3.18 1.22 13.15
#